data_AF-A0A9D1FH57-F1
#
_entry.id   AF-A0A9D1FH57-F1
#
_cell.length_a   1.000
_cell.length_b   1.000
_cell.length_c   1.000
_cell.angle_alpha   90.00
_cell.angle_beta   90.00
_cell.angle_gamma   90.00
#
_symmetry.space_group_name_H-M   'P 1'
#
loop_
_entity.id
_entity.type
_entity.pdbx_description
1 polymer ?
#
loop_
_entity_poly.entity_id
_entity_poly.type
_entity_poly.pdbx_seq_one_letter_code
_entity_poly.pdbx_strand_id
1 'polypeptide(L)'
;MKLLHKLKRFYYLYILKRKYYRSGKCNCCGRCCEKIYVKHGKNILKDEETFNKLKNLHYFYNDLEVVGKDETGLIFRCNNLDPITKLCKNHKKRDRICRDYPQEEIFMMGASLSDGCGYKFTPIIPFSEVLEKLMKK
;
A
#
# COMPACT_ATOMS: atom_id res chain seq x y z
N MET A 1 -16.33 -22.26 -14.66
CA MET A 1 -15.47 -21.05 -14.65
C MET A 1 -16.23 -19.73 -14.51
N LYS A 2 -17.26 -19.43 -15.32
CA LYS A 2 -18.00 -18.14 -15.25
C LYS A 2 -18.70 -17.87 -13.90
N LEU A 3 -19.26 -18.90 -13.26
CA LEU A 3 -19.96 -18.75 -11.98
C LEU A 3 -19.02 -18.37 -10.82
N LEU A 4 -17.87 -19.05 -10.70
CA LEU A 4 -16.83 -18.71 -9.73
C LEU A 4 -16.33 -17.27 -9.89
N HIS A 5 -16.16 -16.81 -11.13
CA HIS A 5 -15.75 -15.43 -11.39
C HIS A 5 -16.81 -14.41 -10.93
N LYS A 6 -18.11 -14.69 -11.17
CA LYS A 6 -19.21 -13.86 -10.69
C LYS A 6 -19.27 -13.81 -9.16
N LEU A 7 -19.12 -14.96 -8.49
CA LEU A 7 -19.09 -15.04 -7.02
C LEU A 7 -17.89 -14.29 -6.43
N LYS A 8 -16.69 -14.49 -6.99
CA LYS A 8 -15.49 -13.74 -6.59
C LYS A 8 -15.69 -12.23 -6.75
N ARG A 9 -16.22 -11.81 -7.91
CA ARG A 9 -16.53 -10.40 -8.19
C ARG A 9 -17.53 -9.84 -7.18
N PHE A 10 -18.61 -10.57 -6.90
CA PHE A 10 -19.60 -10.17 -5.91
C PHE A 10 -18.98 -10.01 -4.52
N TYR A 11 -18.23 -11.01 -4.07
CA TYR A 11 -17.60 -11.00 -2.76
C TYR A 11 -16.63 -9.82 -2.61
N TYR A 12 -15.76 -9.58 -3.58
CA TYR A 12 -14.80 -8.47 -3.51
C TYR A 12 -15.48 -7.09 -3.53
N LEU A 13 -16.48 -6.89 -4.40
CA LEU A 13 -17.17 -5.60 -4.53
C LEU A 13 -18.10 -5.30 -3.35
N TYR A 14 -18.91 -6.26 -2.93
CA TYR A 14 -20.03 -6.01 -2.01
C TYR A 14 -19.72 -6.41 -0.56
N ILE A 15 -18.90 -7.45 -0.35
CA ILE A 15 -18.53 -7.89 1.01
C ILE A 15 -17.24 -7.20 1.46
N LEU A 16 -16.17 -7.29 0.67
CA LEU A 16 -14.89 -6.66 1.02
C LEU A 16 -14.79 -5.18 0.64
N LYS A 17 -15.76 -4.66 -0.12
CA LYS A 17 -15.80 -3.26 -0.60
C LYS A 17 -14.52 -2.82 -1.33
N ARG A 18 -13.88 -3.75 -2.04
CA ARG A 18 -12.67 -3.49 -2.84
C ARG A 18 -13.03 -3.03 -4.24
N LYS A 19 -12.18 -2.20 -4.83
CA LYS A 19 -12.32 -1.72 -6.22
C LYS A 19 -11.37 -2.46 -7.18
N TYR A 20 -10.27 -2.98 -6.65
CA TYR A 20 -9.25 -3.66 -7.42
C TYR A 20 -8.97 -5.08 -6.89
N TYR A 21 -8.64 -5.99 -7.80
CA TYR A 21 -7.97 -7.23 -7.44
C TYR A 21 -6.48 -6.95 -7.27
N ARG A 22 -5.95 -7.19 -6.06
CA ARG A 22 -4.51 -7.22 -5.81
C ARG A 22 -3.97 -8.61 -6.16
N SER A 23 -2.98 -8.67 -7.04
CA SER A 23 -2.32 -9.90 -7.47
C SER A 23 -0.80 -9.73 -7.50
N GLY A 24 -0.06 -10.82 -7.69
CA GLY A 24 1.39 -10.82 -7.68
C GLY A 24 1.99 -11.02 -6.28
N LYS A 25 3.29 -10.74 -6.15
CA LYS A 25 4.05 -10.94 -4.91
C LYS A 25 5.15 -9.88 -4.78
N CYS A 26 5.69 -9.74 -3.57
CA CYS A 26 6.86 -8.90 -3.36
C CYS A 26 8.08 -9.48 -4.09
N ASN A 27 8.79 -8.65 -4.85
CA ASN A 27 10.04 -8.99 -5.52
C ASN A 27 11.29 -8.65 -4.68
N CYS A 28 11.09 -8.26 -3.42
CA CYS A 28 12.18 -7.83 -2.53
C CYS A 28 13.03 -6.69 -3.10
N CYS A 29 12.42 -5.74 -3.85
CA CYS A 29 13.15 -4.64 -4.48
C CYS A 29 13.53 -3.49 -3.53
N GLY A 30 13.11 -3.51 -2.26
CA GLY A 30 13.48 -2.51 -1.24
C GLY A 30 12.83 -1.13 -1.38
N ARG A 31 12.32 -0.75 -2.55
CA ARG A 31 11.82 0.62 -2.82
C ARG A 31 10.70 1.10 -1.90
N CYS A 32 9.78 0.22 -1.52
CA CYS A 32 8.72 0.55 -0.57
C CYS A 32 9.23 0.87 0.84
N CYS A 33 10.49 0.53 1.15
CA CYS A 33 11.11 0.78 2.45
C CYS A 33 11.96 2.07 2.47
N GLU A 34 12.22 2.70 1.32
CA GLU A 34 13.10 3.87 1.21
C GLU A 34 12.39 5.19 1.48
N LYS A 35 11.15 5.33 0.98
CA LYS A 35 10.32 6.54 1.14
C LYS A 35 8.90 6.12 1.49
N ILE A 36 8.56 6.25 2.77
CA ILE A 36 7.29 5.85 3.34
C ILE A 36 6.57 7.09 3.82
N TYR A 37 5.33 7.27 3.41
CA TYR A 37 4.39 8.16 4.10
C TYR A 37 3.52 7.33 5.03
N VAL A 38 3.47 7.73 6.29
CA VAL A 38 2.67 7.03 7.31
C VAL A 38 1.35 7.75 7.45
N LYS A 39 0.26 7.05 7.14
CA LYS A 39 -1.10 7.50 7.40
C LYS A 39 -1.54 7.04 8.80
N HIS A 40 -1.90 7.99 9.65
CA HIS A 40 -2.51 7.72 10.94
C HIS A 40 -3.92 8.31 10.99
N GLY A 41 -4.93 7.45 11.13
CA GLY A 41 -6.34 7.85 11.00
C GLY A 41 -6.65 8.33 9.57
N LYS A 42 -7.11 9.57 9.43
CA LYS A 42 -7.44 10.19 8.13
C LYS A 42 -6.27 10.96 7.51
N ASN A 43 -5.21 11.25 8.26
CA ASN A 43 -4.16 12.18 7.88
C ASN A 43 -2.81 11.49 7.73
N ILE A 44 -1.94 12.07 6.92
CA ILE A 44 -0.52 11.72 6.87
C ILE A 44 0.17 12.41 8.05
N LEU A 45 1.12 11.74 8.69
CA LEU A 45 1.89 12.33 9.79
C LEU A 45 2.71 13.52 9.28
N LYS A 46 2.61 14.66 9.95
CA LYS A 46 3.30 15.91 9.57
C LYS A 46 4.29 16.40 10.63
N ASP A 47 4.19 15.89 11.85
CA ASP A 47 4.94 16.36 13.00
C ASP A 47 5.65 15.19 13.70
N GLU A 48 6.90 15.44 14.10
CA GLU A 48 7.73 14.42 14.73
C GLU A 48 7.30 14.13 16.17
N GLU A 49 6.65 15.09 16.84
CA GLU A 49 6.14 14.90 18.20
C GLU A 49 5.05 13.82 18.23
N THR A 50 4.07 13.89 17.34
CA THR A 50 3.04 12.84 17.18
C THR A 50 3.68 11.53 16.79
N PHE A 51 4.64 11.52 15.86
CA PHE A 51 5.36 10.29 15.52
C PHE A 51 6.06 9.66 16.74
N ASN A 52 6.72 10.45 17.59
CA ASN A 52 7.35 9.96 18.81
C ASN A 52 6.32 9.41 19.81
N LYS A 53 5.11 9.98 19.89
CA LYS A 53 4.01 9.39 20.67
C LYS A 53 3.55 8.05 20.10
N LEU A 54 3.53 7.90 18.77
CA LEU A 54 3.12 6.66 18.10
C LEU A 54 4.09 5.49 18.33
N LYS A 55 5.39 5.76 18.54
CA LYS A 55 6.38 4.74 18.91
C LYS A 55 5.97 3.91 20.14
N ASN A 56 5.24 4.52 21.07
CA ASN A 56 4.74 3.85 22.26
C ASN A 56 3.50 2.96 21.99
N LEU A 57 2.81 3.16 20.86
CA LEU A 57 1.57 2.41 20.54
C LEU A 57 1.84 1.11 19.78
N HIS A 58 2.84 1.10 18.90
CA HIS A 58 3.12 -0.07 18.08
C HIS A 58 4.59 -0.13 17.64
N TYR A 59 5.20 -1.31 17.78
CA TYR A 59 6.63 -1.51 17.55
C TYR A 59 7.09 -1.17 16.11
N PHE A 60 6.22 -1.33 15.11
CA PHE A 60 6.47 -0.90 13.73
C PHE A 60 7.05 0.53 13.62
N TYR A 61 6.57 1.46 14.43
CA TYR A 61 7.05 2.86 14.38
C TYR A 61 8.50 3.01 14.89
N ASN A 62 9.00 2.06 15.68
CA ASN A 62 10.40 2.03 16.12
C ASN A 62 11.34 1.62 14.98
N ASP A 63 10.83 0.90 13.97
CA ASP A 63 11.58 0.51 12.78
C ASP A 63 11.56 1.60 11.69
N LEU A 64 11.05 2.79 11.99
CA LEU A 64 10.98 3.93 11.07
C LEU A 64 11.88 5.07 11.54
N GLU A 65 12.60 5.66 10.59
CA GLU A 65 13.44 6.83 10.76
C GLU A 65 12.90 7.96 9.89
N VAL A 66 12.80 9.18 10.44
CA VAL A 66 12.44 10.37 9.66
C VAL A 66 13.65 10.78 8.83
N VAL A 67 13.50 10.81 7.51
CA VAL A 67 14.56 11.19 6.56
C VAL A 67 14.30 12.54 5.88
N GLY A 68 13.12 13.12 6.08
CA GLY A 68 12.76 14.42 5.53
C GLY A 68 11.31 14.76 5.77
N LYS A 69 10.89 15.90 5.24
CA LYS A 69 9.53 16.41 5.31
C LYS A 69 9.23 17.22 4.06
N ASP A 70 8.02 17.05 3.53
CA ASP A 70 7.50 17.84 2.41
C ASP A 70 6.09 18.37 2.71
N GLU A 71 5.43 18.94 1.70
CA GLU A 71 4.06 19.46 1.78
C GLU A 71 3.03 18.38 2.16
N THR A 72 3.29 17.12 1.80
CA THR A 72 2.45 15.97 2.11
C THR A 72 2.59 15.57 3.57
N GLY A 73 3.83 15.49 4.06
CA GLY A 73 4.13 15.21 5.46
C GLY A 73 5.56 14.71 5.70
N LEU A 74 5.75 13.99 6.80
CA LEU A 74 7.02 13.35 7.13
C LEU A 74 7.29 12.17 6.19
N ILE A 75 8.54 12.09 5.73
CA ILE A 75 9.05 11.02 4.90
C ILE A 75 9.89 10.11 5.80
N PHE A 76 9.54 8.83 5.81
CA PHE A 76 10.20 7.82 6.61
C PHE A 76 11.00 6.83 5.77
N ARG A 77 12.06 6.29 6.35
CA ARG A 77 12.80 5.13 5.87
C ARG A 77 12.67 4.00 6.89
N CYS A 78 12.57 2.76 6.42
CA CYS A 78 12.55 1.61 7.31
C CYS A 78 13.96 1.14 7.65
N ASN A 79 14.24 0.99 8.95
CA ASN A 79 15.53 0.52 9.49
C ASN A 79 15.82 -0.96 9.19
N ASN A 80 14.79 -1.73 8.84
CA ASN A 80 14.94 -3.11 8.37
C ASN A 80 15.44 -3.21 6.92
N LEU A 81 15.58 -2.10 6.19
CA LEU A 81 16.17 -2.10 4.86
C LEU A 81 17.70 -2.18 4.96
N ASP A 82 18.29 -3.16 4.30
CA ASP A 82 19.73 -3.20 4.10
C ASP A 82 20.13 -2.17 3.03
N PRO A 83 21.00 -1.18 3.35
CA PRO A 83 21.34 -0.12 2.41
C PRO A 83 22.16 -0.62 1.22
N ILE A 84 22.90 -1.73 1.36
CA ILE A 84 23.78 -2.30 0.34
C ILE A 84 23.00 -3.27 -0.53
N THR A 85 22.37 -4.28 0.08
CA THR A 85 21.68 -5.34 -0.67
C THR A 85 20.27 -4.95 -1.09
N LYS A 86 19.70 -3.88 -0.50
CA LYS A 86 18.30 -3.44 -0.65
C LYS A 86 17.26 -4.47 -0.20
N LEU A 87 17.69 -5.52 0.47
CA LEU A 87 16.82 -6.56 1.01
C LEU A 87 16.29 -6.16 2.39
N CYS A 88 15.10 -6.63 2.72
CA CYS A 88 14.54 -6.47 4.06
C CYS A 88 15.11 -7.53 5.00
N LYS A 89 15.82 -7.09 6.05
CA LYS A 89 16.44 -7.95 7.08
C LYS A 89 15.42 -8.84 7.79
N ASN A 90 14.17 -8.35 7.94
CA ASN A 90 13.09 -9.07 8.60
C ASN A 90 11.97 -9.50 7.65
N HIS A 91 12.26 -9.82 6.39
CA HIS A 91 11.22 -10.07 5.38
C HIS A 91 10.22 -11.17 5.79
N LYS A 92 10.69 -12.24 6.44
CA LYS A 92 9.85 -13.38 6.85
C LYS A 92 8.88 -13.04 7.99
N LYS A 93 9.29 -12.20 8.95
CA LYS A 93 8.44 -11.79 10.09
C LYS A 93 7.95 -10.33 9.96
N ARG A 94 8.02 -9.76 8.75
CA ARG A 94 7.61 -8.38 8.45
C ARG A 94 6.19 -8.10 8.91
N ASP A 95 5.96 -6.88 9.36
CA ASP A 95 4.69 -6.47 9.97
C ASP A 95 3.51 -6.59 9.03
N ARG A 96 2.31 -6.61 9.61
CA ARG A 96 1.05 -6.73 8.86
C ARG A 96 0.95 -5.66 7.77
N ILE A 97 1.33 -4.42 8.07
CA ILE A 97 1.34 -3.33 7.08
C ILE A 97 2.20 -3.67 5.86
N CYS A 98 3.37 -4.28 6.07
CA CYS A 98 4.27 -4.72 5.01
C CYS A 98 3.71 -5.93 4.24
N ARG A 99 3.03 -6.87 4.91
CA ARG A 99 2.40 -8.04 4.26
C ARG A 99 1.20 -7.67 3.40
N ASP A 100 0.43 -6.71 3.89
CA ASP A 100 -0.78 -6.22 3.24
C ASP A 100 -0.41 -5.21 2.13
N TYR A 101 0.76 -4.57 2.18
CA TYR A 101 1.26 -3.71 1.11
C TYR A 101 1.29 -4.43 -0.26
N PRO A 102 0.94 -3.75 -1.36
CA PRO A 102 0.32 -2.42 -1.43
C PRO A 102 -1.19 -2.46 -1.15
N GLN A 103 -1.74 -1.35 -0.68
CA GLN A 103 -3.19 -1.15 -0.47
C GLN A 103 -3.76 -0.28 -1.60
N GLU A 104 -5.05 -0.41 -1.93
CA GLU A 104 -5.64 0.29 -3.10
C GLU A 104 -5.81 1.80 -2.89
N GLU A 105 -5.72 2.25 -1.64
CA GLU A 105 -5.75 3.65 -1.21
C GLU A 105 -4.60 4.47 -1.82
N ILE A 106 -3.50 3.84 -2.24
CA ILE A 106 -2.42 4.53 -2.95
C ILE A 106 -2.93 5.22 -4.23
N PHE A 107 -3.93 4.63 -4.90
CA PHE A 107 -4.51 5.21 -6.11
C PHE A 107 -5.38 6.42 -5.82
N MET A 108 -5.99 6.48 -4.62
CA MET A 108 -6.72 7.67 -4.18
C MET A 108 -5.78 8.85 -3.91
N MET A 109 -4.50 8.58 -3.67
CA MET A 109 -3.46 9.58 -3.47
C MET A 109 -2.74 9.96 -4.78
N GLY A 110 -3.18 9.45 -5.94
CA GLY A 110 -2.49 9.67 -7.21
C GLY A 110 -1.13 8.96 -7.32
N ALA A 111 -0.81 8.05 -6.40
CA ALA A 111 0.46 7.33 -6.40
C ALA A 111 0.41 6.11 -7.34
N SER A 112 1.59 5.77 -7.89
CA SER A 112 1.83 4.54 -8.64
C SER A 112 2.66 3.56 -7.81
N LEU A 113 2.67 2.29 -8.21
CA LEU A 113 3.61 1.32 -7.66
C LEU A 113 5.02 1.64 -8.17
N SER A 114 6.01 1.61 -7.29
CA SER A 114 7.41 1.80 -7.65
C SER A 114 7.86 0.74 -8.66
N ASP A 115 8.76 1.10 -9.59
CA ASP A 115 9.28 0.13 -10.54
C ASP A 115 9.96 -1.05 -9.82
N GLY A 116 9.84 -2.23 -10.41
CA GLY A 116 10.31 -3.48 -9.79
C GLY A 116 9.37 -4.05 -8.72
N CYS A 117 8.31 -3.35 -8.31
CA CYS A 117 7.25 -3.94 -7.49
C CYS A 117 6.57 -5.08 -8.26
N GLY A 118 6.46 -6.27 -7.66
CA GLY A 118 5.84 -7.44 -8.29
C GLY A 118 4.33 -7.54 -8.11
N TYR A 119 3.71 -6.58 -7.41
CA TYR A 119 2.27 -6.51 -7.25
C TYR A 119 1.60 -5.81 -8.43
N LYS A 120 0.36 -6.20 -8.71
CA LYS A 120 -0.49 -5.59 -9.75
C LYS A 120 -1.90 -5.40 -9.22
N PHE A 121 -2.53 -4.32 -9.65
CA PHE A 121 -3.94 -4.06 -9.40
C PHE A 121 -4.71 -4.07 -10.70
N THR A 122 -5.78 -4.86 -10.74
CA THR A 122 -6.68 -4.92 -11.89
C THR A 122 -8.06 -4.46 -11.44
N PRO A 123 -8.68 -3.46 -12.11
CA PRO A 123 -10.04 -3.03 -11.77
C PRO A 123 -11.00 -4.22 -11.78
N ILE A 124 -11.80 -4.36 -10.73
CA ILE A 124 -12.81 -5.42 -10.67
C ILE A 124 -13.94 -5.17 -11.68
N ILE A 125 -14.26 -3.88 -11.89
CA ILE A 125 -15.13 -3.40 -12.96
C ILE A 125 -14.23 -2.71 -13.98
N PRO A 126 -14.02 -3.29 -15.18
CA PRO A 126 -13.23 -2.65 -16.22
C PRO A 126 -13.85 -1.33 -16.70
N PHE A 127 -13.01 -0.40 -17.13
CA PHE A 127 -13.48 0.88 -17.66
C PHE A 127 -14.43 0.71 -18.85
N SER A 128 -14.18 -0.26 -19.74
CA SER A 128 -15.07 -0.56 -20.87
C SER A 128 -16.50 -0.87 -20.44
N GLU A 129 -16.68 -1.64 -19.36
CA GLU A 129 -18.01 -1.96 -18.82
C GLU A 129 -18.71 -0.71 -18.26
N VAL A 130 -17.95 0.18 -17.61
CA VAL A 130 -18.48 1.46 -17.13
C VAL A 130 -18.90 2.34 -18.30
N LEU A 131 -18.05 2.45 -19.32
CA LEU A 131 -18.32 3.25 -20.51
C LEU A 131 -19.56 2.76 -21.27
N GLU A 132 -19.67 1.45 -21.52
CA GLU A 132 -20.84 0.86 -22.18
C GLU A 132 -22.14 1.13 -21.42
N LYS A 133 -22.12 1.09 -20.09
CA LYS A 133 -23.28 1.40 -19.25
C LYS A 133 -23.71 2.86 -19.35
N LEU A 134 -22.74 3.77 -19.51
CA LEU A 134 -23.01 5.19 -19.67
C LEU A 134 -23.51 5.53 -21.07
N MET A 135 -23.00 4.86 -22.11
CA MET A 135 -23.44 5.07 -23.50
C MET A 135 -24.83 4.51 -23.82
N LYS A 136 -25.30 3.52 -23.05
CA LYS A 136 -26.65 2.94 -23.19
C LYS A 136 -27.73 3.69 -22.42
N LYS A 137 -27.34 4.72 -21.66
CA LYS A 137 -28.26 5.68 -21.03
C LYS A 137 -28.40 6.89 -21.93
#